data_AF-Q9TX41-F1
#
_entry.id   AF-Q9TX41-F1
#
_cell.length_a   1.000
_cell.length_b   1.000
_cell.length_c   1.000
_cell.angle_alpha   90.00
_cell.angle_beta   90.00
_cell.angle_gamma   90.00
#
_symmetry.space_group_name_H-M   'P 1'
#
loop_
_entity.id
_entity.type
_entity.pdbx_description
1 polymer ?
#
loop_
_entity_poly.entity_id
_entity_poly.type
_entity_poly.pdbx_seq_one_letter_code
_entity_poly.pdbx_strand_id
1 'polypeptide(L)' 'MTSSEGQLIGIDLGTTYSCVGVWRNDTVDIVKRSGTYERPS' A
#
# COMPACT_ATOMS: atom_id res chain seq x y z
N MET A 1 6.90 10.57 -25.51
CA MET A 1 6.46 10.82 -24.12
C MET A 1 6.44 9.48 -23.43
N THR A 2 7.48 9.14 -22.67
CA THR A 2 7.52 7.91 -21.89
C THR A 2 6.62 8.16 -20.68
N SER A 3 5.35 7.75 -20.78
CA SER A 3 4.46 7.72 -19.61
C SER A 3 5.07 6.75 -18.64
N SER A 4 5.75 7.27 -17.62
CA SER A 4 5.99 6.51 -16.41
C SER A 4 4.60 6.29 -15.82
N GLU A 5 3.97 5.18 -16.18
CA GLU A 5 2.76 4.65 -15.53
C GLU A 5 3.14 4.35 -14.08
N GLY A 6 3.22 5.41 -13.27
CA GLY A 6 3.65 5.34 -11.88
C GLY A 6 2.59 4.58 -11.11
N GLN A 7 2.97 3.49 -10.47
CA GLN A 7 2.07 2.76 -9.60
C GLN A 7 1.75 3.61 -8.37
N LEU A 8 0.47 3.90 -8.15
CA LEU A 8 0.03 4.68 -7.01
C LEU A 8 0.05 3.82 -5.74
N ILE A 9 0.67 4.37 -4.69
CA ILE A 9 0.74 3.75 -3.37
C ILE A 9 0.14 4.70 -2.32
N GLY A 10 -0.66 4.14 -1.41
CA GLY A 10 -1.15 4.81 -0.21
C GLY A 10 -0.45 4.20 1.00
N ILE A 11 0.12 5.05 1.86
CA ILE A 11 0.79 4.63 3.08
C ILE A 11 0.04 5.23 4.25
N ASP A 12 -0.41 4.37 5.16
CA ASP A 12 -0.94 4.77 6.45
C ASP A 12 0.14 4.54 7.52
N LEU A 13 0.57 5.62 8.18
CA LEU A 13 1.62 5.64 9.18
C LEU A 13 1.01 5.93 10.55
N GLY A 14 0.34 4.94 11.13
CA GLY A 14 -0.05 4.99 12.52
C GLY A 14 1.16 4.88 13.45
N THR A 15 0.99 5.36 14.68
CA THR A 15 2.03 5.28 15.73
C THR A 15 2.21 3.87 16.27
N THR A 16 1.16 3.04 16.21
CA THR A 16 1.18 1.65 16.66
C THR A 16 1.12 0.65 15.52
N TYR A 17 0.43 0.99 14.42
CA TYR A 17 0.35 0.13 13.25
C TYR A 17 0.48 0.92 11.95
N SER A 18 1.11 0.30 10.95
CA SER A 18 1.20 0.83 9.59
C SER A 18 0.59 -0.14 8.58
N CYS A 19 0.05 0.43 7.50
CA CYS A 19 -0.54 -0.29 6.38
C CYS A 19 -0.05 0.30 5.04
N VAL A 20 -0.01 -0.54 4.00
CA VAL A 20 0.31 -0.10 2.64
C VAL A 20 -0.78 -0.60 1.68
N GLY A 21 -1.41 0.33 0.97
CA GLY A 21 -2.35 0.06 -0.10
C GLY A 21 -1.73 0.36 -1.47
N VAL A 22 -1.96 -0.50 -2.44
CA VAL A 22 -1.51 -0.32 -3.83
C VAL A 22 -2.73 -0.23 -4.72
N TRP A 23 -2.80 0.82 -5.55
CA TRP A 23 -3.82 0.91 -6.59
C TRP A 23 -3.42 0.02 -7.77
N ARG A 24 -4.28 -0.94 -8.11
CA ARG A 24 -4.14 -1.78 -9.31
C ARG A 24 -5.50 -2.33 -9.71
N ASN A 25 -5.72 -2.55 -11.00
CA ASN A 25 -6.96 -3.11 -11.53
C ASN A 25 -8.22 -2.35 -11.05
N ASP A 26 -8.17 -1.01 -11.08
CA ASP A 26 -9.25 -0.12 -10.64
C ASP A 26 -9.72 -0.31 -9.19
N THR A 27 -8.88 -0.94 -8.35
CA THR A 27 -9.17 -1.21 -6.93
C THR A 27 -7.94 -0.95 -6.06
N VAL A 28 -8.19 -0.77 -4.75
CA VAL A 28 -7.13 -0.69 -3.74
C VAL A 28 -6.89 -2.08 -3.17
N ASP A 29 -5.68 -2.59 -3.33
CA ASP A 29 -5.24 -3.81 -2.68
C ASP A 29 -4.35 -3.49 -1.47
N ILE A 30 -4.76 -3.97 -0.29
CA ILE A 30 -3.97 -3.83 0.93
C ILE A 30 -2.91 -4.94 0.96
N VAL A 31 -1.65 -4.52 0.99
CA VAL A 31 -0.49 -5.41 0.98
C VAL A 31 -0.26 -5.97 2.38
N LYS A 32 -0.21 -7.30 2.50
CA LYS A 32 0.20 -7.97 3.73
C LYS A 32 1.71 -8.10 3.80
N ARG A 33 2.27 -7.88 4.99
CA ARG A 33 3.63 -8.34 5.31
C ARG A 33 3.54 -9.55 6.25
N SER A 34 4.05 -10.70 5.80
CA SER A 34 4.13 -11.92 6.63
C SER A 34 2.77 -12.41 7.18
N GLY A 35 1.68 -12.22 6.43
CA GLY A 35 0.35 -12.75 6.78
C GLY A 35 -0.58 -11.79 7.53
N THR A 36 -0.09 -10.64 8.01
CA THR A 36 -0.92 -9.61 8.67
C THR A 36 -1.06 -8.36 7.80
N TYR A 37 -2.21 -7.69 7.88
CA TYR A 37 -2.50 -6.42 7.17
C TYR A 37 -1.95 -5.20 7.91
N GLU A 38 -1.78 -5.33 9.22
CA GLU A 38 -1.25 -4.29 10.10
C GLU A 38 0.11 -4.74 10.64
N ARG A 39 1.05 -3.79 10.75
CA ARG A 39 2.40 -4.02 11.27
C ARG A 39 2.73 -3.02 12.36
N PRO A 40 3.28 -3.45 13.52
CA PRO A 40 3.87 -2.53 14.46
C PRO A 40 4.87 -1.62 13.77
N SER A 41 4.77 -0.32 14.04
CA SER A 41 5.65 0.71 13.48
C SER A 41 7.09 0.56 13.97
#